data_AF-A0A3D4H0C6-F1
#
_entry.id   AF-A0A3D4H0C6-F1
#
_cell.length_a   1.000
_cell.length_b   1.000
_cell.length_c   1.000
_cell.angle_alpha   90.00
_cell.angle_beta   90.00
_cell.angle_gamma   90.00
#
_symmetry.space_group_name_H-M   'P 1'
#
loop_
_entity.id
_entity.type
_entity.pdbx_description
1 polymer ?
#
loop_
_entity_poly.entity_id
_entity_poly.type
_entity_poly.pdbx_seq_one_letter_code
_entity_poly.pdbx_strand_id
1 'polypeptide(L)'
;QATVYLATAPKSNSVYSGYGLALDDVKNHPNLPVPLHIRNAPTGLMKSLGYGDNYKYAHDDSDGYIPQDYLPDNLRGRTYYEPTDRGYEQQVQTLMAWWEDLRSQTTGSQGDSG
;
A
#
# COMPACT_ATOMS: atom_id res chain seq x y z
N GLN A 1 -15.52 31.41 9.80
CA GLN A 1 -15.17 30.26 10.68
C GLN A 1 -14.17 29.31 10.01
N ALA A 2 -14.48 28.69 8.85
CA ALA A 2 -13.56 27.77 8.17
C ALA A 2 -12.16 28.35 7.83
N THR A 3 -12.07 29.61 7.40
CA THR A 3 -10.78 30.27 7.12
C THR A 3 -9.86 30.30 8.33
N VAL A 4 -10.41 30.61 9.51
CA VAL A 4 -9.64 30.65 10.76
C VAL A 4 -9.18 29.24 11.14
N TYR A 5 -10.05 28.24 10.98
CA TYR A 5 -9.70 26.83 11.21
C TYR A 5 -8.54 26.37 10.31
N LEU A 6 -8.63 26.63 9.00
CA LEU A 6 -7.56 26.26 8.07
C LEU A 6 -6.27 27.03 8.36
N ALA A 7 -6.34 28.30 8.76
CA ALA A 7 -5.17 29.10 9.09
C ALA A 7 -4.41 28.54 10.30
N THR A 8 -5.13 28.05 11.33
CA THR A 8 -4.53 27.52 12.55
C THR A 8 -4.24 26.02 12.52
N ALA A 9 -4.81 25.27 11.57
CA ALA A 9 -4.56 23.83 11.44
C ALA A 9 -3.09 23.49 11.13
N PRO A 10 -2.58 22.33 11.58
CA PRO A 10 -1.31 21.78 11.11
C PRO A 10 -1.28 21.69 9.58
N LYS A 11 -0.17 22.11 8.95
CA LYS A 11 -0.02 22.11 7.49
C LYS A 11 0.85 20.95 7.04
N SER A 12 0.34 20.19 6.08
CA SER A 12 1.08 19.14 5.39
C SER A 12 0.70 19.11 3.91
N ASN A 13 1.71 18.95 3.05
CA ASN A 13 1.57 18.72 1.61
C ASN A 13 2.05 17.32 1.20
N SER A 14 2.24 16.41 2.18
CA SER A 14 2.69 15.02 2.00
C SER A 14 1.83 14.26 0.98
N VAL A 15 0.50 14.29 1.14
CA VAL A 15 -0.47 13.64 0.23
C VAL A 15 -0.39 14.23 -1.16
N TYR A 16 -0.27 15.56 -1.28
CA TYR A 16 -0.15 16.24 -2.57
C TYR A 16 1.12 15.81 -3.31
N SER A 17 2.24 15.79 -2.59
CA SER A 17 3.54 15.40 -3.15
C SER A 17 3.54 13.92 -3.56
N GLY A 18 3.02 13.04 -2.70
CA GLY A 18 2.90 11.61 -2.98
C GLY A 18 1.99 11.30 -4.16
N TYR A 19 0.88 12.03 -4.29
CA TYR A 19 0.02 11.92 -5.46
C TYR A 19 0.73 12.35 -6.75
N GLY A 20 1.55 13.40 -6.70
CA GLY A 20 2.39 13.82 -7.83
C GLY A 20 3.36 12.72 -8.26
N LEU A 21 4.04 12.07 -7.31
CA LEU A 21 4.95 10.95 -7.58
C LEU A 21 4.22 9.76 -8.21
N ALA A 22 3.05 9.39 -7.68
CA ALA A 22 2.25 8.31 -8.24
C ALA A 22 1.76 8.62 -9.66
N LEU A 23 1.34 9.86 -9.92
CA LEU A 23 0.96 10.31 -11.26
C LEU A 23 2.13 10.25 -12.25
N ASP A 24 3.32 10.62 -11.81
CA ASP A 24 4.50 10.59 -12.68
C ASP A 24 4.91 9.15 -13.00
N ASP A 25 4.84 8.22 -12.05
CA ASP A 25 5.10 6.81 -12.32
C ASP A 25 4.04 6.23 -13.29
N VAL A 26 2.76 6.61 -13.18
CA VAL A 26 1.71 6.22 -14.15
C VAL A 26 2.01 6.73 -15.56
N LYS A 27 2.52 7.97 -15.71
CA LYS A 27 2.87 8.53 -17.02
C LYS A 27 4.10 7.88 -17.63
N ASN A 28 5.11 7.60 -16.81
CA ASN A 28 6.41 7.12 -17.26
C ASN A 28 6.48 5.59 -17.40
N HIS A 29 5.58 4.86 -16.74
CA HIS A 29 5.49 3.41 -16.82
C HIS A 29 4.11 2.98 -17.34
N PRO A 30 3.82 3.18 -18.64
CA PRO A 30 2.56 2.75 -19.21
C PRO A 30 2.44 1.22 -19.21
N ASN A 31 1.22 0.72 -19.00
CA ASN A 31 0.85 -0.69 -19.15
C ASN A 31 1.52 -1.67 -18.17
N LEU A 32 1.83 -1.24 -16.95
CA LEU A 32 2.25 -2.17 -15.91
C LEU A 32 1.11 -3.14 -15.57
N PRO A 33 1.38 -4.46 -15.51
CA PRO A 33 0.35 -5.43 -15.21
C PRO A 33 -0.07 -5.31 -13.74
N VAL A 34 -1.38 -5.36 -13.50
CA VAL A 34 -1.93 -5.55 -12.15
C VAL A 34 -1.44 -6.91 -11.61
N PRO A 35 -0.90 -7.02 -10.39
CA PRO A 35 -0.54 -8.30 -9.80
C PRO A 35 -1.69 -9.32 -9.84
N LEU A 36 -1.40 -10.58 -10.18
CA LEU A 36 -2.43 -11.61 -10.43
C LEU A 36 -3.39 -11.80 -9.26
N HIS A 37 -2.84 -11.81 -8.04
CA HIS A 37 -3.60 -12.06 -6.80
C HIS A 37 -4.60 -10.95 -6.46
N ILE A 38 -4.53 -9.76 -7.08
CA ILE A 38 -5.56 -8.71 -6.94
C ILE A 38 -6.39 -8.50 -8.21
N ARG A 39 -6.26 -9.36 -9.23
CA ARG A 39 -7.14 -9.32 -10.40
C ARG A 39 -8.48 -9.96 -10.07
N ASN A 40 -9.54 -9.39 -10.63
CA ASN A 40 -10.85 -10.04 -10.59
C ASN A 40 -10.85 -11.31 -11.48
N ALA A 41 -11.49 -12.38 -10.99
CA ALA A 41 -11.57 -13.66 -11.67
C ALA A 41 -13.02 -14.17 -11.82
N PRO A 42 -13.88 -13.44 -12.57
CA PRO A 42 -15.31 -13.75 -12.67
C PRO A 42 -15.60 -14.97 -13.55
N THR A 43 -14.69 -15.37 -14.45
CA THR A 43 -14.89 -16.50 -15.37
C THR A 43 -14.03 -17.71 -14.97
N GLY A 44 -14.45 -18.91 -15.38
CA GLY A 44 -13.68 -20.13 -15.15
C GLY A 44 -12.29 -20.11 -15.80
N LEU A 45 -12.17 -19.54 -17.00
CA LEU A 45 -10.89 -19.38 -17.68
C LEU A 45 -9.94 -18.45 -16.91
N MET A 46 -10.45 -17.34 -16.37
CA MET A 46 -9.62 -16.42 -15.57
C MET A 46 -9.07 -17.09 -14.31
N LYS A 47 -9.87 -17.90 -13.63
CA LYS A 47 -9.43 -18.70 -12.48
C LYS A 47 -8.37 -19.74 -12.89
N SER A 48 -8.56 -20.43 -14.02
CA SER A 48 -7.56 -21.39 -14.50
C SER A 48 -6.25 -20.73 -14.94
N LEU A 49 -6.27 -19.44 -15.25
CA LEU A 49 -5.09 -18.60 -15.54
C LEU A 49 -4.48 -17.98 -14.27
N GLY A 50 -4.98 -18.34 -13.09
CA GLY A 50 -4.46 -17.91 -11.79
C GLY A 50 -4.85 -16.50 -11.36
N TYR A 51 -5.94 -15.95 -11.91
CA TYR A 51 -6.41 -14.61 -11.52
C TYR A 51 -7.05 -14.70 -10.13
N GLY A 52 -6.65 -13.80 -9.23
CA GLY A 52 -7.14 -13.79 -7.85
C GLY A 52 -6.55 -14.90 -6.97
N ASP A 53 -5.73 -15.79 -7.53
CA ASP A 53 -5.06 -16.83 -6.74
C ASP A 53 -4.09 -16.21 -5.74
N ASN A 54 -4.01 -16.80 -4.54
CA ASN A 54 -3.19 -16.33 -3.43
C ASN A 54 -3.54 -14.92 -2.91
N TYR A 55 -4.73 -14.41 -3.23
CA TYR A 55 -5.24 -13.21 -2.56
C TYR A 55 -5.36 -13.46 -1.06
N LYS A 56 -4.67 -12.65 -0.26
CA LYS A 56 -4.77 -12.69 1.20
C LYS A 56 -5.87 -11.74 1.64
N TYR A 57 -6.92 -12.29 2.25
CA TYR A 57 -8.04 -11.51 2.76
C TYR A 57 -7.73 -11.00 4.17
N ALA A 58 -7.35 -9.73 4.27
CA ALA A 58 -6.84 -9.13 5.52
C ALA A 58 -7.83 -9.20 6.71
N HIS A 59 -9.13 -9.32 6.46
CA HIS A 59 -10.14 -9.45 7.51
C HIS A 59 -10.11 -10.79 8.25
N ASP A 60 -9.46 -11.82 7.69
CA ASP A 60 -9.30 -13.12 8.36
C ASP A 60 -8.10 -13.16 9.31
N ASP A 61 -7.23 -12.14 9.27
CA ASP A 61 -6.07 -12.02 10.14
C ASP A 61 -6.43 -11.35 11.46
N SER A 62 -5.83 -11.82 12.57
CA SER A 62 -6.09 -11.31 13.91
C SER A 62 -5.76 -9.84 14.08
N ASP A 63 -4.74 -9.35 13.36
CA ASP A 63 -4.32 -7.95 13.40
C ASP A 63 -5.06 -7.10 12.35
N GLY A 64 -5.94 -7.72 11.55
CA GLY A 64 -6.66 -7.06 10.47
C GLY A 64 -5.75 -6.57 9.33
N TYR A 65 -4.51 -7.08 9.28
CA TYR A 65 -3.48 -6.70 8.32
C TYR A 65 -2.67 -7.93 7.93
N ILE A 66 -2.55 -8.17 6.62
CA ILE A 66 -1.67 -9.23 6.11
C ILE A 66 -0.69 -8.63 5.11
N PRO A 67 0.63 -8.84 5.29
CA PRO A 67 1.62 -8.41 4.31
C PRO A 67 1.37 -9.03 2.92
N GLN A 68 1.12 -8.16 1.96
CA GLN A 68 0.92 -8.48 0.54
C GLN A 68 1.43 -7.32 -0.34
N ASP A 69 1.98 -7.65 -1.52
CA ASP A 69 2.42 -6.68 -2.51
C ASP A 69 1.26 -6.22 -3.39
N TYR A 70 0.90 -4.94 -3.34
CA TYR A 70 -0.19 -4.40 -4.16
C TYR A 70 0.28 -3.67 -5.42
N LEU A 71 1.56 -3.29 -5.47
CA LEU A 71 2.15 -2.64 -6.63
C LEU A 71 2.64 -3.70 -7.63
N PRO A 72 2.65 -3.38 -8.94
CA PRO A 72 3.34 -4.18 -9.94
C PRO A 72 4.81 -4.41 -9.57
N ASP A 73 5.40 -5.52 -10.03
CA ASP A 73 6.77 -5.92 -9.66
C ASP A 73 7.82 -4.84 -9.90
N ASN A 74 7.67 -4.06 -10.97
CA ASN A 74 8.61 -3.00 -11.34
C ASN A 74 8.50 -1.75 -10.44
N LEU A 75 7.43 -1.63 -9.65
CA LEU A 75 7.25 -0.59 -8.63
C LEU A 75 7.28 -1.18 -7.22
N ARG A 76 7.72 -2.44 -7.05
CA ARG A 76 7.83 -3.07 -5.73
C ARG A 76 8.74 -2.22 -4.82
N GLY A 77 8.28 -1.99 -3.60
CA GLY A 77 8.99 -1.18 -2.61
C GLY A 77 8.90 0.34 -2.82
N ARG A 78 8.16 0.80 -3.84
CA ARG A 78 7.93 2.24 -4.05
C ARG A 78 7.03 2.80 -2.95
N THR A 79 7.52 3.82 -2.26
CA THR A 79 6.75 4.60 -1.28
C THR A 79 6.41 5.95 -1.87
N TYR A 80 5.13 6.30 -1.87
CA TYR A 80 4.65 7.61 -2.35
C TYR A 80 4.29 8.56 -1.22
N TYR A 81 3.75 8.01 -0.12
CA TYR A 81 3.27 8.79 1.00
C TYR A 81 4.24 8.71 2.17
N GLU A 82 4.83 9.86 2.50
CA GLU A 82 5.69 10.05 3.66
C GLU A 82 5.01 11.04 4.62
N PRO A 83 4.34 10.56 5.68
CA PRO A 83 3.63 11.42 6.63
C PRO A 83 4.61 12.34 7.37
N THR A 84 4.16 13.55 7.69
CA THR A 84 4.91 14.47 8.57
C THR A 84 4.69 14.13 10.05
N ASP A 85 5.46 14.78 10.92
CA ASP A 85 5.33 14.69 12.38
C ASP A 85 4.21 15.60 12.94
N ARG A 86 3.41 16.23 12.06
CA ARG A 86 2.47 17.29 12.46
C ARG A 86 1.03 16.79 12.55
N GLY A 87 0.34 17.19 13.61
CA GLY A 87 -1.08 16.92 13.77
C GLY A 87 -1.38 15.41 13.75
N TYR A 88 -2.37 15.01 12.95
CA TYR A 88 -2.79 13.61 12.87
C TYR A 88 -1.77 12.71 12.14
N GLU A 89 -0.91 13.27 11.29
CA GLU A 89 0.05 12.47 10.52
C GLU A 89 1.07 11.73 11.42
N GLN A 90 1.33 12.22 12.62
CA GLN A 90 2.15 11.50 13.60
C GLN A 90 1.54 10.14 13.98
N GLN A 91 0.22 10.05 14.10
CA GLN A 91 -0.47 8.78 14.36
C GLN A 91 -0.41 7.86 13.14
N VAL A 92 -0.56 8.44 11.94
CA VAL A 92 -0.43 7.69 10.68
C VAL A 92 0.98 7.14 10.53
N GLN A 93 2.02 7.91 10.85
CA GLN A 93 3.41 7.47 10.84
C GLN A 93 3.64 6.30 11.79
N THR A 94 3.08 6.37 13.01
CA THR A 94 3.17 5.28 13.99
C THR A 94 2.50 4.00 13.47
N LEU A 95 1.31 4.14 12.86
CA LEU A 95 0.59 3.01 12.26
C LEU A 95 1.37 2.38 11.09
N MET A 96 1.95 3.20 10.21
CA MET A 96 2.75 2.73 9.09
C MET A 96 4.03 2.02 9.55
N ALA A 97 4.68 2.50 10.61
CA ALA A 97 5.83 1.83 11.20
C ALA A 97 5.46 0.43 11.73
N TRP A 98 4.32 0.32 12.43
CA TRP A 98 3.82 -0.97 12.90
C TRP A 98 3.54 -1.95 11.75
N TRP A 99 2.95 -1.49 10.63
CA TRP A 99 2.76 -2.34 9.45
C TRP A 99 4.08 -2.83 8.84
N GLU A 100 5.12 -1.98 8.81
CA GLU A 100 6.43 -2.37 8.31
C GLU A 100 7.10 -3.40 9.23
N ASP A 101 6.94 -3.25 10.54
CA ASP A 101 7.41 -4.24 11.51
C ASP A 101 6.73 -5.60 11.28
N LEU A 102 5.41 -5.64 11.09
CA LEU A 102 4.68 -6.88 10.77
C LEU A 102 5.16 -7.52 9.45
N ARG A 103 5.42 -6.69 8.43
CA ARG A 103 5.96 -7.14 7.14
C ARG A 103 7.36 -7.76 7.31
N SER A 104 8.23 -7.13 8.10
CA SER A 104 9.58 -7.63 8.36
C SER A 104 9.58 -8.99 9.06
N GLN A 105 8.68 -9.19 10.02
CA GLN A 105 8.53 -10.44 10.77
C GLN A 105 8.02 -11.58 9.87
N THR A 106 7.09 -11.28 8.96
CA THR A 106 6.53 -12.26 8.02
C THR A 106 7.53 -12.69 6.94
N THR A 107 8.39 -11.78 6.50
CA THR A 107 9.42 -12.07 5.48
C THR A 107 10.55 -12.92 6.05
N GLY A 108 10.87 -12.77 7.34
CA GLY A 108 11.90 -13.57 8.02
C GLY A 108 11.54 -15.04 8.26
N SER A 109 10.25 -15.41 8.28
CA SER A 109 9.82 -16.80 8.53
C SER A 109 9.70 -17.66 7.26
N GLN A 110 9.70 -17.05 6.06
CA GLN A 110 9.63 -17.77 4.78
C GLN A 110 11.01 -18.22 4.24
N GLY A 111 12.10 -17.93 4.94
CA GLY A 111 13.47 -18.28 4.54
C GLY A 111 14.01 -19.61 5.09
N ASP A 112 13.26 -20.35 5.90
CA ASP A 112 13.72 -21.57 6.57
C ASP A 112 12.78 -22.74 6.30
N SER A 113 12.71 -23.18 5.05
CA SER A 113 12.04 -24.41 4.61
C SER A 113 12.56 -24.84 3.22
N GLY A 114 13.63 -25.64 3.22
CA GLY A 114 13.91 -26.73 2.27
C GLY A 114 14.19 -26.39 0.81
#